data_AF-A0A351VKX0-F1
#
_entry.id   AF-A0A351VKX0-F1
#
_cell.length_a   1.000
_cell.length_b   1.000
_cell.length_c   1.000
_cell.angle_alpha   90.00
_cell.angle_beta   90.00
_cell.angle_gamma   90.00
#
_symmetry.space_group_name_H-M   'P 1'
#
loop_
_entity.id
_entity.type
_entity.pdbx_description
1 polymer ?
#
loop_
_entity_poly.entity_id
_entity_poly.type
_entity_poly.pdbx_seq_one_letter_code
_entity_poly.pdbx_strand_id
1 'polypeptide(L)'
;MKDYDTLLQSISAIAEQMQGVQAIAVAQYTPVVETIIATRSRDVRQIEQTLDGLLDFCGHEQALLLYRRLCRHYFDIDPAATADYINAYRELWDSEPYVNEDDAKGLVGTDGE
;
A
#
# COMPACT_ATOMS: atom_id res chain seq x y z
N MET A 1 -19.79 -16.32 -25.06
CA MET A 1 -19.69 -16.85 -23.68
C MET A 1 -18.30 -17.43 -23.41
N LYS A 2 -17.77 -18.33 -24.25
CA LYS A 2 -16.38 -18.86 -24.14
C LYS A 2 -15.26 -17.81 -24.12
N ASP A 3 -15.42 -16.68 -24.81
CA ASP A 3 -14.40 -15.62 -24.86
C ASP A 3 -14.28 -14.88 -23.52
N TYR A 4 -15.38 -14.74 -22.77
CA TYR A 4 -15.37 -14.18 -21.42
C TYR A 4 -14.69 -15.13 -20.43
N ASP A 5 -14.96 -16.44 -20.53
CA ASP A 5 -14.30 -17.42 -19.66
C ASP A 5 -12.77 -17.43 -19.87
N THR A 6 -12.33 -17.34 -21.13
CA THR A 6 -10.90 -17.28 -21.48
C THR A 6 -10.23 -16.00 -20.94
N LEU A 7 -10.93 -14.87 -21.04
CA LEU A 7 -10.47 -13.59 -20.51
C LEU A 7 -10.35 -13.66 -18.97
N LEU A 8 -11.37 -14.20 -18.29
CA LEU A 8 -11.37 -14.35 -16.84
C LEU A 8 -10.21 -15.24 -16.36
N GLN A 9 -9.98 -16.39 -17.01
CA GLN A 9 -8.84 -17.26 -16.68
C GLN A 9 -7.49 -16.56 -16.83
N SER A 10 -7.33 -15.75 -17.88
CA SER A 10 -6.09 -15.01 -18.12
C SER A 10 -5.87 -13.93 -17.05
N ILE A 11 -6.93 -13.21 -16.66
CA ILE A 11 -6.89 -12.22 -15.58
C ILE A 11 -6.55 -12.89 -14.24
N SER A 12 -7.17 -14.03 -13.93
CA SER A 12 -6.88 -14.81 -12.72
C SER A 12 -5.41 -15.23 -12.66
N ALA A 13 -4.85 -15.76 -13.76
CA ALA A 13 -3.45 -16.17 -13.81
C ALA A 13 -2.48 -14.99 -13.62
N ILE A 14 -2.82 -13.79 -14.11
CA ILE A 14 -2.03 -12.57 -13.86
C ILE A 14 -2.12 -12.16 -12.39
N ALA A 15 -3.32 -12.20 -11.81
CA ALA A 15 -3.52 -11.87 -10.40
C ALA A 15 -2.75 -12.82 -9.46
N GLU A 16 -2.72 -14.12 -9.76
CA GLU A 16 -1.95 -15.11 -9.00
C GLU A 16 -0.44 -14.84 -9.06
N GLN A 17 0.09 -14.52 -10.25
CA GLN A 17 1.50 -14.16 -10.42
C GLN A 17 1.83 -12.87 -9.65
N MET A 18 0.94 -11.88 -9.66
CA MET A 18 1.10 -10.64 -8.90
C MET A 18 1.15 -10.90 -7.39
N GLN A 19 0.27 -11.76 -6.87
CA GLN A 19 0.31 -12.19 -5.47
C GLN A 19 1.63 -12.90 -5.13
N GLY A 20 2.15 -13.73 -6.04
CA GLY A 20 3.45 -14.38 -5.88
C GLY A 20 4.60 -13.38 -5.73
N VAL A 21 4.62 -12.32 -6.54
CA VAL A 21 5.63 -11.25 -6.45
C VAL A 21 5.54 -10.51 -5.11
N GLN A 22 4.33 -10.18 -4.66
CA GLN A 22 4.11 -9.52 -3.37
C GLN A 22 4.59 -10.38 -2.19
N ALA A 23 4.32 -11.69 -2.22
CA ALA A 23 4.80 -12.61 -1.19
C ALA A 23 6.34 -12.67 -1.14
N ILE A 24 6.99 -12.69 -2.31
CA ILE A 24 8.46 -12.64 -2.39
C ILE A 24 8.98 -11.32 -1.81
N ALA A 25 8.38 -10.18 -2.15
CA ALA A 25 8.77 -8.88 -1.61
C ALA A 25 8.69 -8.87 -0.08
N VAL A 26 7.58 -9.32 0.51
CA VAL A 26 7.41 -9.42 1.97
C VAL A 26 8.51 -10.29 2.59
N ALA A 27 8.80 -11.45 2.00
CA ALA A 27 9.84 -12.34 2.50
C ALA A 27 11.24 -11.71 2.47
N GLN A 28 11.55 -10.90 1.45
CA GLN A 28 12.85 -10.21 1.32
C GLN A 28 12.97 -9.00 2.25
N TYR A 29 11.90 -8.20 2.38
CA TYR A 29 11.94 -6.99 3.20
C TYR A 29 11.81 -7.26 4.70
N THR A 30 11.14 -8.35 5.11
CA THR A 30 10.98 -8.71 6.52
C THR A 30 12.31 -8.70 7.30
N PRO A 31 13.35 -9.48 6.92
CA PRO A 31 14.60 -9.49 7.67
C PRO A 31 15.33 -8.15 7.65
N VAL A 32 15.17 -7.34 6.59
CA VAL A 32 15.77 -6.00 6.49
C VAL A 32 15.15 -5.05 7.52
N VAL A 33 13.81 -4.96 7.52
CA VAL A 33 13.06 -4.13 8.48
C VAL A 33 13.32 -4.57 9.91
N GLU A 34 13.31 -5.87 10.17
CA GLU A 34 13.60 -6.42 11.50
C GLU A 34 15.00 -6.09 11.96
N THR A 35 16.01 -6.16 11.08
CA THR A 35 17.38 -5.79 11.41
C THR A 35 17.50 -4.31 11.74
N ILE A 36 16.91 -3.43 10.94
CA ILE A 36 16.91 -1.97 11.18
C ILE A 36 16.31 -1.66 12.56
N ILE A 37 15.15 -2.24 12.88
CA ILE A 37 14.44 -2.00 14.13
C ILE A 37 15.22 -2.61 15.32
N ALA A 38 15.67 -3.86 15.21
CA ALA A 38 16.35 -4.57 16.30
C ALA A 38 17.68 -3.90 16.67
N THR A 39 18.41 -3.40 15.69
CA THR A 39 19.67 -2.66 15.90
C THR A 39 19.46 -1.20 16.28
N ARG A 40 18.20 -0.72 16.24
CA ARG A 40 17.84 0.70 16.34
C ARG A 40 18.67 1.56 15.39
N SER A 41 18.88 1.07 14.16
CA SER A 41 19.68 1.77 13.15
C SER A 41 19.13 3.18 12.94
N ARG A 42 20.02 4.17 12.89
CA ARG A 42 19.70 5.56 12.53
C ARG A 42 20.28 5.92 11.15
N ASP A 43 20.62 4.91 10.34
CA ASP A 43 21.03 5.10 8.96
C ASP A 43 19.82 5.52 8.12
N VAL A 44 19.63 6.83 8.01
CA VAL A 44 18.52 7.45 7.28
C VAL A 44 18.43 6.93 5.86
N ARG A 45 19.57 6.84 5.16
CA ARG A 45 19.59 6.39 3.75
C ARG A 45 19.08 4.96 3.63
N GLN A 46 19.50 4.07 4.52
CA GLN A 46 19.03 2.69 4.52
C GLN A 46 17.52 2.60 4.81
N ILE A 47 17.03 3.41 5.75
CA ILE A 47 15.62 3.45 6.12
C ILE A 47 14.77 3.95 4.95
N GLU A 48 15.13 5.07 4.35
CA GLU A 48 14.43 5.67 3.20
C GLU A 48 14.40 4.73 2.01
N GLN A 49 15.55 4.14 1.64
CA GLN A 49 15.60 3.14 0.57
C GLN A 49 14.71 1.92 0.82
N THR A 50 14.58 1.51 2.09
CA THR A 50 13.71 0.39 2.48
C THR A 50 12.24 0.81 2.41
N LEU A 51 11.90 2.03 2.82
CA LEU A 51 10.55 2.59 2.72
C LEU A 51 10.11 2.78 1.28
N ASP A 52 10.96 3.36 0.43
CA ASP A 52 10.71 3.55 -1.01
C ASP A 52 10.35 2.22 -1.67
N GLY A 53 11.18 1.19 -1.43
CA GLY A 53 10.94 -0.13 -2.02
C GLY A 53 9.71 -0.85 -1.46
N LEU A 54 9.38 -0.67 -0.17
CA LEU A 54 8.17 -1.26 0.41
C LEU A 54 6.89 -0.57 -0.09
N LEU A 55 6.95 0.73 -0.39
CA LEU A 55 5.80 1.53 -0.82
C LEU A 55 5.14 0.96 -2.08
N ASP A 56 5.95 0.43 -3.01
CA ASP A 56 5.50 -0.23 -4.24
C ASP A 56 4.62 -1.47 -3.99
N PHE A 57 4.70 -2.05 -2.79
CA PHE A 57 3.98 -3.28 -2.42
C PHE A 57 2.88 -3.05 -1.38
N CYS A 58 2.64 -1.80 -0.93
CA CYS A 58 1.70 -1.48 0.15
C CYS A 58 0.22 -1.81 -0.15
N GLY A 59 -0.14 -2.17 -1.38
CA GLY A 59 -1.44 -2.78 -1.70
C GLY A 59 -1.63 -4.18 -1.11
N HIS A 60 -0.54 -4.84 -0.70
CA HIS A 60 -0.57 -6.10 0.02
C HIS A 60 -0.45 -5.86 1.53
N GLU A 61 -1.40 -6.37 2.31
CA GLU A 61 -1.51 -6.10 3.75
C GLU A 61 -0.22 -6.37 4.53
N GLN A 62 0.47 -7.47 4.25
CA GLN A 62 1.71 -7.80 4.97
C GLN A 62 2.86 -6.83 4.66
N ALA A 63 2.92 -6.28 3.45
CA ALA A 63 3.93 -5.27 3.10
C ALA A 63 3.61 -3.95 3.80
N LEU A 64 2.32 -3.57 3.87
CA LEU A 64 1.87 -2.39 4.61
C LEU A 64 2.20 -2.48 6.11
N LEU A 65 2.10 -3.67 6.72
CA LEU A 65 2.50 -3.86 8.12
C LEU A 65 3.99 -3.59 8.34
N LEU A 66 4.85 -4.09 7.44
CA LEU A 66 6.29 -3.80 7.48
C LEU A 66 6.56 -2.31 7.30
N TYR A 67 5.92 -1.69 6.32
CA TYR A 67 6.02 -0.26 6.03
C TYR A 67 5.66 0.59 7.25
N ARG A 68 4.49 0.36 7.86
CA ARG A 68 4.03 1.09 9.06
C ARG A 68 4.97 0.91 10.26
N ARG A 69 5.50 -0.30 10.45
CA ARG A 69 6.50 -0.58 11.51
C ARG A 69 7.76 0.25 11.29
N LEU A 70 8.26 0.31 10.05
CA LEU A 70 9.45 1.08 9.72
C LEU A 70 9.20 2.59 9.83
N CYS A 71 8.05 3.10 9.37
CA CYS A 71 7.67 4.50 9.58
C CYS A 71 7.64 4.87 11.07
N ARG A 72 7.12 3.99 11.94
CA ARG A 72 7.10 4.26 13.38
C ARG A 72 8.51 4.39 13.96
N HIS A 73 9.44 3.56 13.50
CA HIS A 73 10.86 3.66 13.88
C HIS A 73 11.49 4.94 13.31
N TYR A 74 11.19 5.28 12.05
CA TYR A 74 11.72 6.47 11.41
C TYR A 74 11.20 7.78 12.03
N PHE A 75 9.99 7.76 12.58
CA PHE A 75 9.41 8.91 13.28
C PHE A 75 10.27 9.39 14.45
N ASP A 76 10.93 8.48 15.17
CA ASP A 76 11.85 8.82 16.27
C ASP A 76 13.19 9.44 15.79
N ILE A 77 13.41 9.47 14.47
CA ILE A 77 14.62 9.98 13.82
C ILE A 77 14.30 11.27 13.06
N ASP A 78 13.33 11.21 12.15
CA ASP A 78 12.85 12.33 11.35
C ASP A 78 11.31 12.28 11.21
N PRO A 79 10.57 12.99 12.08
CA PRO A 79 9.12 13.08 12.02
C PRO A 79 8.58 13.71 10.73
N ALA A 80 9.33 14.67 10.15
CA ALA A 80 8.88 15.40 8.97
C ALA A 80 8.95 14.50 7.74
N ALA A 81 10.09 13.85 7.51
CA ALA A 81 10.25 12.89 6.43
C ALA A 81 9.29 11.69 6.59
N THR A 82 9.06 11.24 7.82
CA THR A 82 8.07 10.17 8.08
C THR A 82 6.66 10.59 7.68
N ALA A 83 6.28 11.86 7.90
CA ALA A 83 4.97 12.36 7.47
C ALA A 83 4.84 12.37 5.94
N ASP A 84 5.91 12.70 5.22
CA ASP A 84 5.95 12.63 3.75
C ASP A 84 5.73 11.21 3.25
N TYR A 85 6.36 10.21 3.89
CA TYR A 85 6.12 8.79 3.58
C TYR A 85 4.67 8.36 3.85
N ILE A 86 4.08 8.77 4.98
CA ILE A 86 2.67 8.48 5.28
C ILE A 86 1.75 9.10 4.21
N ASN A 87 2.05 10.32 3.76
CA ASN A 87 1.29 10.98 2.71
C ASN A 87 1.47 10.28 1.36
N ALA A 88 2.69 9.88 1.01
CA ALA A 88 2.96 9.13 -0.22
C ALA A 88 2.18 7.80 -0.28
N TYR A 89 2.08 7.09 0.85
CA TYR A 89 1.20 5.92 0.95
C TYR A 89 -0.27 6.29 0.69
N ARG A 90 -0.78 7.37 1.28
CA ARG A 90 -2.17 7.78 1.10
C ARG A 90 -2.47 8.16 -0.34
N GLU A 91 -1.59 8.91 -0.99
CA GLU A 91 -1.77 9.31 -2.37
C GLU A 91 -1.84 8.11 -3.32
N LEU A 92 -0.95 7.13 -3.13
CA LEU A 92 -0.84 5.95 -4.00
C LEU A 92 -1.90 4.88 -3.74
N TRP A 93 -2.32 4.69 -2.49
CA TRP A 93 -3.09 3.50 -2.08
C TRP A 93 -4.38 3.79 -1.31
N ASP A 94 -4.51 4.95 -0.67
CA ASP A 94 -5.63 5.29 0.23
C ASP A 94 -6.38 6.55 -0.23
N SER A 95 -6.20 6.94 -1.51
CA SER A 95 -6.92 8.08 -2.08
C SER A 95 -8.39 7.68 -2.25
N GLU A 96 -9.28 8.43 -1.59
CA GLU A 96 -10.72 8.21 -1.70
C GLU A 96 -11.16 8.29 -3.18
N PRO A 97 -12.14 7.47 -3.59
CA PRO A 97 -12.70 7.60 -4.93
C PRO A 97 -13.25 9.01 -5.12
N TYR A 98 -12.91 9.64 -6.24
CA TYR A 98 -13.53 10.89 -6.68
C TYR A 98 -15.05 10.69 -6.77
N VAL A 99 -15.79 11.16 -5.77
CA VAL A 99 -17.25 11.32 -5.85
C VAL A 99 -17.54 12.59 -6.64
N ASN A 100 -18.14 12.47 -7.82
CA ASN A 100 -18.60 13.65 -8.56
C ASN A 100 -19.74 14.30 -7.76
N GLU A 101 -19.70 15.63 -7.59
CA GLU A 101 -20.75 16.38 -6.88
C GLU A 101 -22.15 16.22 -7.52
N ASP A 102 -22.21 15.76 -8.77
CA ASP A 102 -23.44 15.45 -9.50
C ASP A 102 -24.11 14.13 -9.07
N ASP A 103 -23.33 13.15 -8.57
CA ASP A 103 -23.85 11.86 -8.10
C ASP A 103 -24.54 11.98 -6.72
N ALA A 104 -24.25 13.04 -5.96
CA ALA A 104 -24.85 13.30 -4.64
C ALA A 104 -26.28 13.85 -4.70
N LYS A 105 -26.76 14.31 -5.86
CA LYS A 105 -28.10 14.94 -5.99
C LYS A 105 -29.21 13.98 -6.43
N GLY A 106 -28.91 12.73 -6.75
CA GLY A 106 -29.89 11.76 -7.28
C GLY A 106 -30.73 10.98 -6.25
N LEU A 107 -30.44 11.09 -4.95
CA LEU A 107 -31.05 10.21 -3.92
C LEU A 107 -32.04 10.88 -2.95
N VAL A 108 -32.41 12.14 -3.15
CA VAL A 108 -33.57 12.73 -2.44
C VAL A 108 -34.83 12.55 -3.31
N GLY A 109 -35.24 11.30 -3.48
CA GLY A 109 -36.62 10.96 -3.79
C GLY A 109 -37.42 11.05 -2.50
N THR A 110 -38.05 12.19 -2.24
CA THR A 110 -39.07 12.28 -1.20
C THR A 110 -40.32 11.56 -1.69
N ASP A 111 -40.47 10.29 -1.32
CA ASP A 111 -41.78 9.69 -1.14
C ASP A 111 -42.47 10.39 0.04
N GLY A 112 -43.69 10.88 -0.15
CA GLY A 112 -44.45 11.49 0.94
C GLY A 112 -45.67 12.29 0.49
N GLU A 113 -46.76 11.56 0.22
CA GLU A 113 -48.20 11.92 0.37
C GLU A 113 -48.77 13.18 -0.30
#